data_AF-A0A379X235-F1
#
_entry.id   AF-A0A379X235-F1
#
_cell.length_a   1.000
_cell.length_b   1.000
_cell.length_c   1.000
_cell.angle_alpha   90.00
_cell.angle_beta   90.00
_cell.angle_gamma   90.00
#
_symmetry.space_group_name_H-M   'P 1'
#
loop_
_entity.id
_entity.type
_entity.pdbx_description
1 polymer ?
#
loop_
_entity_poly.entity_id
_entity_poly.type
_entity_poly.pdbx_seq_one_letter_code
_entity_poly.pdbx_strand_id
1 'polypeptide(L)'
;MGLWANLPLAIGCAISLTAFTAFSLVLGQHISVPVALGAVFLMGVLFTVISATGIRSWILRNLPQGVAHETGIGIGLFLLLIAANGVGLVIKNPLDGLPVALGDFDTFPVIMSLVGLAVYSRSGKAESPGGILLTIIGISIVGFALRS
;
A
#
# COMPACT_ATOMS: atom_id res chain seq x y z
N MET A 1 -17.94 -15.96 2.65
CA MET A 1 -18.40 -14.68 3.25
C MET A 1 -19.35 -13.94 2.30
N GLY A 2 -18.96 -13.56 1.08
CA GLY A 2 -19.83 -12.76 0.20
C GLY A 2 -21.12 -13.39 -0.35
N LEU A 3 -21.26 -14.73 -0.40
CA LEU A 3 -22.47 -15.39 -0.94
C LEU A 3 -23.39 -15.98 0.15
N TRP A 4 -22.92 -16.12 1.39
CA TRP A 4 -23.62 -16.85 2.46
C TRP A 4 -23.73 -16.08 3.78
N ALA A 5 -23.01 -14.97 3.94
CA ALA A 5 -23.08 -14.14 5.12
C ALA A 5 -23.37 -12.71 4.66
N ASN A 6 -24.60 -12.25 4.93
CA ASN A 6 -25.08 -10.90 4.66
C ASN A 6 -24.41 -9.89 5.61
N LEU A 7 -23.09 -9.88 5.66
CA LEU A 7 -22.27 -8.93 6.40
C LEU A 7 -21.62 -7.97 5.39
N PRO A 8 -21.72 -6.64 5.59
CA PRO A 8 -21.09 -5.64 4.74
C PRO A 8 -19.58 -5.58 5.01
N LEU A 9 -18.88 -6.70 4.80
CA LEU A 9 -17.44 -6.82 4.99
C LEU A 9 -16.77 -7.01 3.63
N ALA A 10 -16.29 -5.92 3.06
CA ALA A 10 -15.43 -5.97 1.88
C ALA A 10 -14.05 -6.52 2.29
N ILE A 11 -13.72 -7.72 1.81
CA ILE A 11 -12.39 -8.31 2.01
C ILE A 11 -11.53 -7.87 0.83
N GLY A 12 -10.64 -6.91 1.06
CA GLY A 12 -9.64 -6.47 0.09
C GLY A 12 -8.45 -7.43 -0.01
N CYS A 13 -7.69 -7.34 -1.09
CA CYS A 13 -6.38 -7.97 -1.18
C CYS A 13 -5.39 -7.25 -0.23
N ALA A 14 -4.52 -8.01 0.43
CA ALA A 14 -3.50 -7.46 1.32
C ALA A 14 -2.32 -6.87 0.52
N ILE A 15 -2.53 -5.69 -0.07
CA ILE A 15 -1.55 -5.04 -0.97
C ILE A 15 -0.23 -4.73 -0.23
N SER A 16 -0.30 -4.28 1.02
CA SER A 16 0.90 -3.92 1.80
C SER A 16 1.83 -5.09 2.08
N LEU A 17 1.29 -6.25 2.46
CA LEU A 17 2.10 -7.46 2.67
C LEU A 17 2.75 -7.89 1.36
N THR A 18 2.01 -7.89 0.25
CA THR A 18 2.58 -8.26 -1.05
C THR A 18 3.69 -7.30 -1.50
N ALA A 19 3.52 -6.00 -1.23
CA ALA A 19 4.53 -4.99 -1.51
C ALA A 19 5.79 -5.18 -0.64
N PHE A 20 5.62 -5.46 0.66
CA PHE A 20 6.74 -5.77 1.55
C PHE A 20 7.52 -7.01 1.09
N THR A 21 6.81 -8.09 0.74
CA THR A 21 7.46 -9.30 0.24
C THR A 21 8.24 -9.03 -1.05
N ALA A 22 7.68 -8.27 -1.99
CA ALA A 22 8.34 -7.98 -3.26
C ALA A 22 9.55 -7.03 -3.09
N PHE A 23 9.37 -5.89 -2.44
CA PHE A 23 10.38 -4.84 -2.36
C PHE A 23 11.42 -5.06 -1.26
N SER A 24 11.02 -5.58 -0.10
CA SER A 24 11.93 -5.79 1.02
C SER A 24 12.59 -7.18 0.99
N LEU A 25 11.82 -8.25 0.80
CA LEU A 25 12.38 -9.61 0.85
C LEU A 25 13.05 -10.02 -0.47
N VAL A 26 12.32 -9.93 -1.58
CA VAL A 26 12.85 -10.39 -2.89
C VAL A 26 13.88 -9.40 -3.44
N LEU A 27 13.53 -8.12 -3.54
CA LEU A 27 14.44 -7.11 -4.11
C LEU A 27 15.49 -6.60 -3.11
N GLY A 28 15.16 -6.52 -1.82
CA GLY A 28 16.05 -5.95 -0.80
C GLY A 28 17.01 -6.96 -0.17
N GLN A 29 16.59 -8.22 0.01
CA GLN A 29 17.40 -9.28 0.62
C GLN A 29 17.82 -10.38 -0.38
N HIS A 30 17.49 -10.21 -1.67
CA HIS A 30 17.79 -11.17 -2.74
C HIS A 30 17.29 -12.60 -2.47
N ILE A 31 16.19 -12.73 -1.71
CA ILE A 31 15.58 -14.03 -1.42
C ILE A 31 14.84 -14.51 -2.67
N SER A 32 14.97 -15.80 -2.98
CA SER A 32 14.27 -16.38 -4.12
C SER A 32 12.74 -16.35 -3.92
N VAL A 33 12.02 -16.05 -5.00
CA VAL A 33 10.54 -15.98 -4.99
C VAL A 33 9.88 -17.24 -4.40
N PRO A 34 10.35 -18.48 -4.69
CA PRO A 34 9.76 -19.68 -4.10
C PRO A 34 9.90 -19.72 -2.58
N VAL A 35 11.03 -19.26 -2.03
CA VAL A 35 11.26 -19.22 -0.58
C VAL A 35 10.37 -18.14 0.07
N ALA A 36 10.26 -16.97 -0.56
CA ALA A 36 9.40 -15.90 -0.07
C ALA A 36 7.91 -16.32 -0.06
N LEU A 37 7.43 -16.97 -1.13
CA LEU A 37 6.07 -17.49 -1.20
C LEU A 37 5.84 -18.64 -0.21
N GLY A 38 6.83 -19.50 0.01
CA GLY A 38 6.79 -20.55 1.01
C GLY A 38 6.64 -20.01 2.43
N ALA A 39 7.35 -18.92 2.76
CA ALA A 39 7.21 -18.24 4.04
C ALA A 39 5.81 -17.63 4.22
N VAL A 40 5.27 -16.97 3.18
CA VAL A 40 3.90 -16.42 3.20
C VAL A 40 2.85 -17.52 3.37
N PHE A 41 3.01 -18.64 2.68
CA PHE A 41 2.14 -19.80 2.84
C PHE A 41 2.15 -20.35 4.27
N LEU A 42 3.34 -20.55 4.84
CA LEU A 42 3.49 -21.03 6.22
C LEU A 42 2.85 -20.06 7.22
N MET A 43 3.01 -18.76 7.00
CA MET A 43 2.39 -17.73 7.83
C MET A 43 0.86 -17.74 7.73
N GLY A 44 0.30 -18.02 6.55
CA GLY A 44 -1.13 -18.22 6.34
C GLY A 44 -1.68 -19.46 7.06
N VAL A 45 -0.93 -20.56 7.02
CA VAL A 45 -1.29 -21.79 7.76
C VAL A 45 -1.27 -21.53 9.26
N LEU A 46 -0.20 -20.91 9.78
CA LEU A 46 -0.09 -20.56 11.19
C LEU A 46 -1.22 -19.61 11.63
N PHE A 47 -1.52 -18.59 10.83
CA PHE A 47 -2.62 -17.67 11.10
C PHE A 47 -3.98 -18.37 11.15
N THR A 48 -4.19 -19.37 10.27
CA THR A 48 -5.42 -20.18 10.26
C THR A 48 -5.57 -20.97 11.55
N VAL A 49 -4.50 -21.62 12.03
CA VAL A 49 -4.49 -22.35 13.32
C VAL A 49 -4.78 -21.42 14.50
N ILE A 50 -4.13 -20.26 14.54
CA ILE A 50 -4.35 -19.24 15.60
C ILE A 50 -5.79 -18.69 15.55
N SER A 51 -6.34 -18.49 14.36
CA SER A 51 -7.72 -18.03 14.19
C SER A 51 -8.74 -19.09 14.61
N ALA A 52 -8.47 -20.37 14.33
CA ALA A 52 -9.33 -21.49 14.70
C ALA A 52 -9.36 -21.73 16.21
N THR A 53 -8.24 -21.49 16.90
CA THR A 53 -8.08 -21.67 18.36
C THR A 53 -8.63 -20.50 19.19
N GLY A 54 -9.13 -19.43 18.58
CA GLY A 54 -9.72 -18.28 19.28
C GLY A 54 -8.69 -17.32 19.92
N ILE A 55 -7.39 -17.59 19.78
CA ILE A 55 -6.30 -16.77 20.31
C ILE A 55 -6.31 -15.36 19.71
N ARG A 56 -6.78 -15.22 18.46
CA ARG A 56 -6.92 -13.93 17.75
C ARG A 56 -7.64 -12.86 18.60
N SER A 57 -8.76 -13.20 19.25
CA SER A 57 -9.51 -12.22 20.05
C SER A 57 -8.80 -11.84 21.34
N TRP A 58 -7.96 -12.72 21.88
CA TRP A 58 -7.14 -12.44 23.05
C TRP A 58 -6.01 -11.46 22.69
N ILE A 59 -5.35 -11.66 21.55
CA ILE A 59 -4.31 -10.75 21.05
C ILE A 59 -4.86 -9.34 20.85
N LEU A 60 -6.01 -9.22 20.17
CA LEU A 60 -6.62 -7.90 19.87
C LEU A 60 -7.02 -7.10 21.12
N ARG A 61 -7.34 -7.77 22.23
CA ARG A 61 -7.69 -7.10 23.50
C ARG A 61 -6.47 -6.62 24.28
N ASN A 62 -5.34 -7.30 24.13
CA ASN A 62 -4.09 -6.96 24.81
C ASN A 62 -3.20 -6.02 23.99
N LEU A 63 -3.57 -5.75 22.73
CA LEU A 63 -2.82 -4.85 21.86
C LEU A 63 -3.03 -3.39 22.31
N PRO A 64 -1.99 -2.67 22.74
CA PRO A 64 -2.11 -1.26 23.07
C PRO A 64 -2.50 -0.46 21.82
N GLN A 65 -3.42 0.48 21.97
CA GLN A 65 -3.93 1.32 20.89
C GLN A 65 -2.82 2.05 20.12
N GLY A 66 -1.72 2.42 20.81
CA GLY A 66 -0.54 3.05 20.20
C GLY A 66 0.09 2.18 19.10
N VAL A 67 0.35 0.90 19.38
CA VAL A 67 0.97 -0.02 18.41
C VAL A 67 0.05 -0.25 17.21
N ALA A 68 -1.27 -0.32 17.43
CA ALA A 68 -2.23 -0.44 16.34
C ALA A 68 -2.22 0.79 15.41
N HIS A 69 -2.17 2.00 15.98
CA HIS A 69 -2.11 3.25 15.22
C HIS A 69 -0.77 3.40 14.48
N GLU A 70 0.35 3.16 15.16
CA GLU A 70 1.69 3.22 14.57
C GLU A 70 1.84 2.23 13.41
N THR A 71 1.28 1.02 13.55
CA THR A 71 1.27 0.03 12.46
C THR A 71 0.50 0.54 11.25
N GLY A 72 -0.66 1.18 11.45
CA GLY A 72 -1.43 1.78 10.37
C GLY A 72 -0.68 2.90 9.65
N ILE A 73 -0.07 3.82 10.41
CA ILE A 73 0.73 4.93 9.88
C ILE A 73 1.96 4.39 9.13
N GLY A 74 2.68 3.43 9.70
CA GLY A 74 3.87 2.83 9.10
C GLY A 74 3.57 2.14 7.77
N ILE A 75 2.48 1.37 7.68
CA ILE A 75 2.05 0.73 6.43
C ILE A 75 1.69 1.78 5.38
N GLY A 76 1.00 2.85 5.77
CA GLY A 76 0.64 3.95 4.86
C GLY A 76 1.87 4.66 4.31
N LEU A 77 2.82 5.02 5.17
CA LEU A 77 4.08 5.65 4.75
C LEU A 77 4.94 4.72 3.89
N PHE A 78 4.96 3.42 4.17
CA PHE A 78 5.66 2.44 3.35
C PHE A 78 5.09 2.36 1.92
N LEU A 79 3.77 2.29 1.79
CA LEU A 79 3.11 2.31 0.48
C LEU A 79 3.31 3.64 -0.25
N LEU A 80 3.27 4.76 0.48
CA LEU A 80 3.55 6.09 -0.08
C LEU A 80 4.96 6.14 -0.67
N LEU A 81 5.96 5.60 0.03
CA LEU A 81 7.35 5.58 -0.44
C LEU A 81 7.50 4.75 -1.73
N ILE A 82 6.84 3.59 -1.81
CA ILE A 82 6.85 2.74 -3.01
C ILE A 82 6.17 3.46 -4.18
N ALA A 83 5.02 4.09 -3.95
CA ALA A 83 4.32 4.85 -4.97
C ALA A 83 5.14 6.06 -5.46
N ALA A 84 5.76 6.80 -4.54
CA ALA A 84 6.64 7.91 -4.86
C ALA A 84 7.88 7.47 -5.66
N ASN A 85 8.42 6.28 -5.38
CA ASN A 85 9.50 5.70 -6.16
C ASN A 85 9.04 5.27 -7.57
N GLY A 86 7.85 4.68 -7.70
CA GLY A 86 7.29 4.28 -8.98
C GLY A 86 7.02 5.44 -9.94
N VAL A 87 6.75 6.63 -9.41
CA VAL A 87 6.52 7.86 -10.20
C VAL A 87 7.82 8.66 -10.45
N GLY A 88 8.90 8.34 -9.74
CA GLY A 88 10.17 9.06 -9.84
C GLY A 88 10.26 10.32 -8.96
N LEU A 89 9.28 10.54 -8.07
CA LEU A 89 9.33 11.60 -7.05
C LEU A 89 10.44 11.32 -6.03
N VAL A 90 10.65 10.04 -5.74
CA VAL A 90 11.71 9.54 -4.87
C VAL A 90 12.65 8.63 -5.66
N ILE A 91 13.91 9.01 -5.80
CA ILE A 91 14.93 8.22 -6.49
C ILE A 91 15.97 7.67 -5.51
N LYS A 92 16.57 6.53 -5.87
CA LYS A 92 17.71 6.01 -5.13
C LYS A 92 18.89 6.95 -5.32
N ASN A 93 19.43 7.47 -4.23
CA ASN A 93 20.63 8.30 -4.30
C ASN A 93 21.85 7.39 -4.49
N PRO A 94 22.72 7.64 -5.48
CA PRO A 94 23.99 6.93 -5.62
C PRO A 94 25.09 7.44 -4.65
N LEU A 95 24.83 8.47 -3.83
CA LEU A 95 25.80 9.02 -2.87
C LEU A 95 25.70 8.35 -1.48
N ASP A 96 26.85 7.99 -0.90
CA ASP A 96 27.07 7.23 0.35
C ASP A 96 26.62 7.91 1.67
N GLY A 97 25.51 8.66 1.68
CA GLY A 97 25.04 9.36 2.88
C GLY A 97 23.54 9.49 3.05
N LEU A 98 22.76 9.41 1.98
CA LEU A 98 21.29 9.45 2.06
C LEU A 98 20.70 8.29 1.24
N PRO A 99 19.92 7.36 1.82
CA PRO A 99 19.34 6.24 1.08
C PRO A 99 18.29 6.68 0.03
N VAL A 100 17.85 7.95 0.09
CA VAL A 100 16.76 8.50 -0.71
C VAL A 100 17.12 9.91 -1.18
N ALA A 101 16.91 10.19 -2.47
CA ALA A 101 17.02 11.54 -3.05
C ALA A 101 15.68 11.96 -3.66
N LEU A 102 15.43 13.27 -3.66
CA LEU A 102 14.31 13.87 -4.40
C LEU A 102 14.61 13.77 -5.90
N GLY A 103 13.65 13.24 -6.65
CA GLY A 103 13.72 13.21 -8.10
C GLY A 103 13.39 14.56 -8.73
N ASP A 104 13.33 14.58 -10.05
CA ASP A 104 13.04 15.79 -10.81
C ASP A 104 11.52 16.08 -10.82
N PHE A 105 11.15 17.24 -10.27
CA PHE A 105 9.76 17.65 -10.11
C PHE A 105 9.10 18.14 -11.40
N ASP A 106 9.87 18.37 -12.47
CA ASP A 106 9.34 18.83 -13.75
C ASP A 106 8.87 17.67 -14.64
N THR A 107 9.07 16.43 -14.20
CA THR A 107 8.65 15.26 -14.96
C THR A 107 7.13 15.10 -14.91
N PHE A 108 6.54 14.89 -16.10
CA PHE A 108 5.10 14.69 -16.29
C PHE A 108 4.46 13.69 -15.30
N PRO A 109 5.07 12.53 -14.97
CA PRO A 109 4.51 11.60 -13.99
C PRO A 109 4.40 12.19 -12.58
N VAL A 110 5.42 12.94 -12.14
CA VAL A 110 5.47 13.55 -10.79
C VAL A 110 4.39 14.62 -10.65
N ILE A 111 4.26 15.49 -11.65
CA ILE A 111 3.21 16.52 -11.68
C ILE A 111 1.82 15.87 -11.64
N MET A 112 1.58 14.82 -12.42
CA MET A 112 0.30 14.11 -12.42
C MET A 112 0.02 13.44 -11.07
N SER A 113 1.02 12.84 -10.42
CA SER A 113 0.81 12.26 -9.08
C SER A 113 0.47 13.30 -8.02
N LEU A 114 1.11 14.48 -8.06
CA LEU A 114 0.85 15.58 -7.13
C LEU A 114 -0.54 16.19 -7.37
N VAL A 115 -0.92 16.38 -8.63
CA VAL A 115 -2.27 16.84 -9.01
C VAL A 115 -3.31 15.82 -8.56
N GLY A 116 -3.07 14.53 -8.78
CA GLY A 116 -3.97 13.45 -8.34
C GLY A 116 -4.14 13.40 -6.83
N LEU A 117 -3.05 13.53 -6.08
CA LEU A 117 -3.07 13.59 -4.63
C LEU A 117 -3.81 14.84 -4.13
N ALA A 118 -3.59 16.00 -4.76
CA ALA A 118 -4.26 17.25 -4.41
C ALA A 118 -5.76 17.20 -4.70
N VAL A 119 -6.17 16.66 -5.85
CA VAL A 119 -7.57 16.46 -6.23
C VAL A 119 -8.24 15.48 -5.27
N TYR A 120 -7.58 14.37 -4.95
CA TYR A 120 -8.09 13.40 -3.98
C TYR A 120 -8.26 14.01 -2.58
N SER A 121 -7.23 14.68 -2.05
CA SER A 121 -7.26 15.30 -0.72
C SER A 121 -8.34 16.36 -0.61
N ARG A 122 -8.56 17.15 -1.68
CA ARG A 122 -9.60 18.18 -1.72
C ARG A 122 -11.01 17.62 -1.88
N SER A 123 -11.16 16.48 -2.55
CA SER A 123 -12.41 15.71 -2.57
C SER A 123 -12.78 15.13 -1.20
N GLY A 124 -11.89 15.17 -0.21
CA GLY A 124 -12.12 14.72 1.17
C GLY A 124 -13.24 15.44 1.94
N LYS A 125 -13.91 16.44 1.34
CA LYS A 125 -15.16 17.03 1.87
C LYS A 125 -16.45 16.38 1.34
N ALA A 126 -16.36 15.46 0.39
CA ALA A 126 -17.49 14.69 -0.11
C ALA A 126 -17.18 13.20 0.08
N GLU A 127 -17.63 12.65 1.20
CA GLU A 127 -17.65 11.22 1.52
C GLU A 127 -18.59 10.42 0.58
N SER A 128 -18.55 10.71 -0.72
CA SER A 128 -19.26 9.94 -1.72
C SER A 128 -18.44 8.69 -2.04
N PRO A 129 -19.04 7.49 -2.06
CA PRO A 129 -18.38 6.24 -2.45
C PRO A 129 -17.74 6.24 -3.85
N GLY A 130 -17.90 7.33 -4.64
CA GLY A 130 -17.35 7.49 -5.99
C GLY A 130 -16.16 8.45 -6.10
N GLY A 131 -15.77 9.19 -5.05
CA GLY A 131 -14.74 10.24 -5.15
C GLY A 131 -13.35 9.74 -5.56
N ILE A 132 -12.93 8.60 -5.01
CA ILE A 132 -11.66 7.93 -5.38
C ILE A 132 -11.71 7.49 -6.84
N LEU A 133 -12.80 6.83 -7.23
CA LEU A 133 -12.96 6.28 -8.58
C LEU A 133 -12.99 7.38 -9.64
N LEU A 134 -13.72 8.47 -9.39
CA LEU A 134 -13.78 9.65 -10.26
C LEU A 134 -12.41 10.33 -10.41
N THR A 135 -11.62 10.38 -9.32
CA THR A 135 -10.27 10.94 -9.37
C THR A 135 -9.35 10.08 -10.25
N ILE A 136 -9.41 8.75 -10.10
CA ILE A 136 -8.63 7.82 -10.93
C ILE A 136 -9.02 7.93 -12.41
N ILE A 137 -10.32 7.95 -12.71
CA ILE A 137 -10.82 8.08 -14.09
C ILE A 137 -10.42 9.44 -14.68
N GLY A 138 -10.65 10.53 -13.94
CA GLY A 138 -10.31 11.88 -14.37
C GLY A 138 -8.84 12.03 -14.70
N ILE A 139 -7.95 11.55 -13.81
CA ILE A 139 -6.51 11.67 -14.05
C ILE A 139 -6.01 10.72 -15.14
N SER A 140 -6.66 9.57 -15.31
CA SER A 140 -6.35 8.63 -16.40
C SER A 140 -6.72 9.22 -17.77
N ILE A 141 -7.88 9.90 -17.88
CA ILE A 141 -8.29 10.60 -19.11
C ILE A 141 -7.33 11.75 -19.43
N VAL A 142 -7.01 12.58 -18.44
CA VAL A 142 -6.06 13.69 -18.60
C VAL A 142 -4.67 13.16 -18.98
N GLY A 143 -4.20 12.10 -18.32
CA GLY A 143 -2.93 11.45 -18.62
C GLY A 143 -2.89 10.83 -20.03
N PHE A 144 -4.00 10.29 -20.53
CA PHE A 144 -4.11 9.78 -21.89
C PHE A 144 -4.09 10.93 -22.93
N ALA A 145 -4.84 12.00 -22.68
CA ALA A 145 -4.96 13.13 -23.61
C ALA A 145 -3.68 13.99 -23.75
N LEU A 146 -2.86 14.09 -22.69
CA LEU A 146 -1.59 14.83 -22.72
C LEU A 146 -0.42 14.01 -23.26
N ARG A 147 -0.57 12.69 -23.42
CA ARG A 147 0.48 11.77 -23.87
C ARG A 147 0.31 11.31 -25.34
N SER A 148 -0.84 11.57 -25.96
CA SER A 148 -1.09 11.40 -27.41
C SER A 148 -0.65 12.62 -28.19
#